data_AF-A0A950VT31-F1
#
_entry.id   AF-A0A950VT31-F1
#
_cell.length_a   1.000
_cell.length_b   1.000
_cell.length_c   1.000
_cell.angle_alpha   90.00
_cell.angle_beta   90.00
_cell.angle_gamma   90.00
#
_symmetry.space_group_name_H-M   'P 1'
#
loop_
_entity.id
_entity.type
_entity.pdbx_description
1 polymer ?
#
loop_
_entity_poly.entity_id
_entity_poly.type
_entity_poly.pdbx_seq_one_letter_code
_entity_poly.pdbx_strand_id
1 'polypeptide(L)' 'PRAIANRATVPCNLTGAPAISIPCGFSDGLPVGLQLMAPPFEESLLLRVAAAYESATDWHTRRPPV' A
#
# COMPACT_ATOMS: atom_id res chain seq x y z
N PRO A 1 1.10 -0.30 22.85
CA PRO A 1 1.42 0.48 21.63
C PRO A 1 1.51 -0.31 20.28
N ARG A 2 1.36 -1.65 20.26
CA ARG A 2 1.51 -2.48 19.03
C ARG A 2 0.34 -2.46 18.03
N ALA A 3 -0.76 -1.77 18.34
CA ALA A 3 -2.00 -1.86 17.57
C ALA A 3 -2.04 -0.97 16.30
N ILE A 4 -1.12 -0.01 16.14
CA ILE A 4 -1.22 1.00 15.07
C ILE A 4 -0.91 0.40 13.68
N ALA A 5 0.09 -0.47 13.58
CA ALA A 5 0.52 -1.05 12.29
C ALA A 5 -0.58 -1.93 11.64
N ASN A 6 -1.35 -2.65 12.45
CA ASN A 6 -2.37 -3.57 11.95
C ASN A 6 -3.75 -2.93 11.73
N ARG A 7 -3.99 -1.68 12.15
CA ARG A 7 -5.31 -1.05 11.97
C ARG A 7 -5.71 -0.93 10.50
N ALA A 8 -4.76 -0.63 9.62
CA ALA A 8 -5.02 -0.45 8.20
C ALA A 8 -5.07 -1.79 7.42
N THR A 9 -4.46 -2.86 7.95
CA THR A 9 -4.36 -4.16 7.27
C THR A 9 -5.33 -5.21 7.81
N VAL A 10 -5.82 -5.09 9.04
CA VAL A 10 -6.79 -6.05 9.61
C VAL A 10 -8.10 -6.15 8.81
N PRO A 11 -8.69 -5.05 8.29
CA PRO A 11 -9.95 -5.15 7.58
C PRO A 11 -9.92 -6.06 6.35
N CYS A 12 -8.83 -6.11 5.57
CA CYS A 12 -8.77 -7.01 4.41
C CYS A 12 -8.73 -8.49 4.83
N ASN A 13 -8.01 -8.81 5.91
CA ASN A 13 -7.94 -10.17 6.45
C ASN A 13 -9.30 -10.65 6.95
N LEU A 14 -10.10 -9.77 7.57
CA LEU A 14 -11.42 -10.12 8.09
C LEU A 14 -12.48 -10.23 6.99
N THR A 15 -12.37 -9.43 5.93
CA THR A 15 -13.35 -9.38 4.84
C THR A 15 -13.01 -10.32 3.68
N GLY A 16 -11.76 -10.81 3.61
CA GLY A 16 -11.25 -11.53 2.45
C GLY A 16 -11.08 -10.66 1.21
N ALA A 17 -11.20 -9.33 1.35
CA ALA A 17 -11.08 -8.40 0.25
C ALA A 17 -9.62 -8.29 -0.23
N PRO A 18 -9.38 -8.19 -1.54
CA PRO A 18 -8.04 -7.98 -2.07
C PRO A 18 -7.48 -6.63 -1.61
N ALA A 19 -6.21 -6.63 -1.20
CA ALA A 19 -5.52 -5.44 -0.72
C ALA A 19 -4.05 -5.43 -1.17
N ILE A 20 -3.49 -4.24 -1.37
CA ILE A 20 -2.10 -4.03 -1.79
C ILE A 20 -1.48 -2.86 -1.03
N SER A 21 -0.22 -3.01 -0.63
CA SER A 21 0.58 -1.93 -0.04
C SER A 21 1.59 -1.42 -1.06
N ILE A 22 1.57 -0.13 -1.37
CA ILE A 22 2.48 0.53 -2.31
C ILE A 22 3.28 1.66 -1.64
N PRO A 23 4.51 1.97 -2.07
CA PRO A 23 5.28 3.07 -1.50
C PRO A 23 4.64 4.41 -1.85
N CYS A 24 4.39 5.26 -0.86
CA CYS A 24 3.73 6.55 -1.08
C CYS A 24 4.54 7.77 -0.61
N GLY A 25 5.72 7.56 -0.04
CA GLY A 25 6.45 8.66 0.56
C GLY A 25 7.64 8.25 1.40
N PHE A 26 8.30 9.26 1.94
CA PHE A 26 9.21 9.14 3.07
C PHE A 26 8.80 10.15 4.14
N SER A 27 8.87 9.74 5.40
CA SER A 27 8.71 10.63 6.57
C SER A 27 9.89 10.39 7.49
N ASP A 28 10.57 11.45 7.93
CA ASP A 28 11.73 11.37 8.82
C ASP A 28 12.83 10.40 8.32
N GLY A 29 13.01 10.33 7.00
CA GLY A 29 13.97 9.44 6.35
C GLY A 29 13.53 7.97 6.23
N LEU A 30 12.34 7.61 6.76
CA LEU A 30 11.78 6.26 6.70
C LEU A 30 10.74 6.14 5.58
N PRO A 31 10.69 4.99 4.86
CA PRO A 31 9.68 4.77 3.83
C PRO A 31 8.28 4.65 4.44
N VAL A 32 7.30 5.26 3.77
CA VAL A 32 5.88 5.20 4.13
C VAL A 32 5.11 4.44 3.05
N GLY A 33 4.24 3.52 3.48
CA GLY A 33 3.36 2.75 2.60
C GLY A 33 1.91 3.22 2.64
N LEU A 34 1.23 3.11 1.50
CA LEU A 34 -0.21 3.33 1.32
C LEU A 34 -0.89 1.98 1.09
N GLN A 35 -1.93 1.68 1.87
CA GLN A 35 -2.75 0.49 1.71
C GLN A 35 -3.97 0.81 0.84
N LEU A 36 -4.16 0.05 -0.23
CA LEU A 36 -5.34 0.09 -1.10
C LEU A 36 -6.14 -1.21 -0.94
N MET A 37 -7.46 -1.13 -1.06
CA MET A 37 -8.37 -2.27 -0.99
C MET A 37 -9.40 -2.15 -2.10
N ALA A 38 -9.78 -3.29 -2.69
CA ALA A 38 -10.84 -3.36 -3.70
C ALA A 38 -11.94 -4.35 -3.27
N PRO A 39 -13.12 -4.31 -3.91
CA PRO A 39 -14.13 -5.35 -3.72
C PRO A 39 -13.60 -6.75 -4.08
N PRO A 40 -14.26 -7.82 -3.62
CA PRO A 40 -13.90 -9.19 -4.01
C PRO A 40 -13.87 -9.36 -5.54
N PHE A 41 -12.86 -10.09 -6.04
CA PHE A 41 -12.65 -10.39 -7.47
C PHE A 41 -12.30 -9.18 -8.36
N GLU A 42 -11.95 -8.03 -7.77
CA GLU A 42 -11.53 -6.80 -8.45
C GLU A 42 -10.00 -6.58 -8.38
N GLU A 43 -9.19 -7.64 -8.32
CA GLU A 43 -7.72 -7.54 -8.26
C GLU A 43 -7.14 -6.82 -9.48
N SER A 44 -7.76 -6.99 -10.65
CA SER A 44 -7.34 -6.32 -11.88
C SER A 44 -7.50 -4.79 -11.77
N LEU A 45 -8.59 -4.30 -11.17
CA LEU A 45 -8.78 -2.88 -10.87
C LEU A 45 -7.75 -2.40 -9.85
N LEU A 46 -7.57 -3.15 -8.77
CA LEU A 46 -6.61 -2.82 -7.71
C LEU A 46 -5.18 -2.67 -8.26
N LEU A 47 -4.75 -3.60 -9.11
CA LEU A 47 -3.44 -3.56 -9.77
C LEU A 47 -3.33 -2.41 -10.78
N ARG A 48 -4.39 -2.12 -11.53
CA ARG A 48 -4.40 -0.96 -12.45
C ARG A 48 -4.24 0.37 -11.71
N VAL A 49 -4.92 0.53 -10.58
CA VAL A 49 -4.80 1.72 -9.73
C VAL A 49 -3.38 1.82 -9.16
N ALA A 50 -2.84 0.71 -8.64
CA ALA A 50 -1.47 0.67 -8.13
C ALA A 50 -0.44 1.03 -9.22
N ALA A 51 -0.57 0.45 -10.42
CA ALA A 51 0.33 0.73 -11.54
C ALA A 51 0.21 2.19 -12.03
N ALA A 52 -1.01 2.75 -12.07
CA ALA A 52 -1.19 4.16 -12.40
C ALA A 52 -0.51 5.07 -11.38
N TYR A 53 -0.66 4.78 -10.07
CA TYR A 53 0.01 5.52 -9.01
C TYR A 53 1.55 5.39 -9.10
N GLU A 54 2.05 4.18 -9.34
CA GLU A 54 3.48 3.93 -9.53
C GLU A 54 4.03 4.71 -10.72
N SER A 55 3.32 4.76 -11.85
CA SER A 55 3.75 5.53 -13.03
C SER A 55 3.76 7.05 -12.82
N ALA A 56 2.94 7.54 -11.89
CA ALA A 56 2.84 8.96 -11.56
C ALA A 56 3.84 9.39 -10.48
N THR A 57 4.61 8.47 -9.90
CA THR A 57 5.50 8.74 -8.77
C THR A 57 6.84 8.03 -8.90
N ASP A 58 7.85 8.48 -8.18
CA ASP A 58 9.21 7.91 -8.21
C ASP A 58 9.55 7.12 -6.94
N TRP A 59 8.64 7.05 -5.95
CA TRP A 59 8.92 6.46 -4.64
C TRP A 59 9.46 5.03 -4.71
N HIS A 60 8.98 4.25 -5.68
CA HIS A 60 9.40 2.87 -5.93
C HIS A 60 10.88 2.73 -6.33
N THR A 61 11.50 3.81 -6.82
CA THR A 61 12.93 3.83 -7.21
C THR A 61 13.86 4.20 -6.06
N ARG A 62 13.34 4.78 -4.98
CA ARG A 62 14.14 5.35 -3.90
C ARG A 62 14.41 4.30 -2.82
N ARG A 63 15.65 4.28 -2.32
CA ARG A 63 16.09 3.34 -1.28
C ARG A 63 16.67 4.11 -0.10
N PRO A 64 16.31 3.78 1.15
CA PRO A 64 16.96 4.37 2.32
C PRO A 64 18.44 3.94 2.36
N PRO A 65 19.35 4.78 2.89
CA PRO A 65 20.71 4.38 3.18
C PRO A 65 20.68 3.31 4.27
N VAL A 66 21.30 2.15 4.00
CA VAL A 66 21.41 1.02 4.93
C VAL A 66 22.42 1.26 6.03
#